data_AF-A0A8S4F920-F1
#
_entry.id   AF-A0A8S4F920-F1
#
_cell.length_a   1.000
_cell.length_b   1.000
_cell.length_c   1.000
_cell.angle_alpha   90.00
_cell.angle_beta   90.00
_cell.angle_gamma   90.00
#
_symmetry.space_group_name_H-M   'P 1'
#
loop_
_entity.id
_entity.type
_entity.pdbx_description
1 polymer ?
#
loop_
_entity_poly.entity_id
_entity_poly.type
_entity_poly.pdbx_seq_one_letter_code
_entity_poly.pdbx_strand_id
1 'polypeptide(L)'
;MNTVTTQISKKASNNFRLLFNIHGMLQNYISRTVSTTTLDVLDAFTTELLQRQKSRNPYYKAVNSYSYSDFGLRSYFMKSEPVEKPINITNLSPEELEKVLIDLLSKNEDKRIMEIVKECQETKVNITEHAIKPLLRAFSKQGKVNKVKAIISYCEKADFNLYIKNGEFLHFVARAQCMKGNSEIGLTVLKDCYSRYESLRSVYRIIFRELIQDSVLNRSEASMVIFKQHVLEFSDASGDHYPLICMWHICWMSTWFSDQMLANELFDSSNFLRNIVKDKAIDFSLTILKNQYNDDAVVRLLQSFLKHDMKDAYLKVLQVLFSYKLKMNDIRGCTEILRNCEALGIELPSDQQGKYIRLLIDGKYTGPPKPTNFKLKF
;
A
#
# COMPACT_ATOMS: atom_id res chain seq x y z
N MET A 1 63.39 11.46 -10.30
CA MET A 1 62.20 12.02 -9.63
C MET A 1 60.92 11.37 -10.15
N ASN A 2 60.69 10.07 -9.89
CA ASN A 2 59.51 9.33 -10.40
C ASN A 2 58.88 8.38 -9.36
N THR A 3 59.10 8.62 -8.06
CA THR A 3 58.65 7.74 -6.98
C THR A 3 57.51 8.32 -6.12
N VAL A 4 57.16 9.60 -6.30
CA VAL A 4 56.12 10.27 -5.50
C VAL A 4 54.73 10.18 -6.18
N THR A 5 54.68 10.17 -7.51
CA THR A 5 53.42 10.14 -8.28
C THR A 5 52.71 8.79 -8.24
N THR A 6 53.44 7.68 -8.06
CA THR A 6 52.88 6.32 -8.05
C THR A 6 52.28 5.90 -6.70
N GLN A 7 52.71 6.50 -5.58
CA GLN A 7 52.14 6.22 -4.26
C GLN A 7 50.80 6.95 -4.03
N ILE A 8 50.63 8.14 -4.61
CA ILE A 8 49.38 8.92 -4.50
C ILE A 8 48.25 8.24 -5.29
N SER A 9 48.57 7.64 -6.45
CA SER A 9 47.60 6.90 -7.28
C SER A 9 47.07 5.62 -6.61
N LYS A 10 47.93 4.84 -5.95
CA LYS A 10 47.50 3.62 -5.21
C LYS A 10 46.68 3.94 -3.95
N LYS A 11 46.99 5.03 -3.24
CA LYS A 11 46.24 5.46 -2.04
C LYS A 11 44.85 6.00 -2.43
N ALA A 12 44.75 6.72 -3.55
CA ALA A 12 43.48 7.15 -4.12
C ALA A 12 42.64 5.94 -4.57
N SER A 13 43.22 4.97 -5.28
CA SER A 13 42.52 3.74 -5.73
C SER A 13 41.96 2.90 -4.57
N ASN A 14 42.70 2.77 -3.47
CA ASN A 14 42.22 2.06 -2.28
C ASN A 14 41.11 2.84 -1.55
N ASN A 15 41.18 4.18 -1.51
CA ASN A 15 40.10 5.01 -0.97
C ASN A 15 38.84 4.96 -1.85
N PHE A 16 38.99 4.87 -3.18
CA PHE A 16 37.87 4.67 -4.10
C PHE A 16 37.23 3.30 -3.94
N ARG A 17 38.01 2.22 -3.76
CA ARG A 17 37.47 0.88 -3.46
C ARG A 17 36.81 0.80 -2.08
N LEU A 18 37.37 1.48 -1.07
CA LEU A 18 36.76 1.56 0.25
C LEU A 18 35.46 2.37 0.20
N LEU A 19 35.43 3.49 -0.52
CA LEU A 19 34.22 4.28 -0.77
C LEU A 19 33.19 3.50 -1.60
N PHE A 20 33.59 2.70 -2.58
CA PHE A 20 32.69 1.85 -3.38
C PHE A 20 32.13 0.68 -2.56
N ASN A 21 32.94 0.10 -1.67
CA ASN A 21 32.49 -0.95 -0.74
C ASN A 21 31.60 -0.38 0.38
N ILE A 22 31.88 0.84 0.85
CA ILE A 22 31.02 1.57 1.80
C ILE A 22 29.73 2.03 1.10
N HIS A 23 29.77 2.41 -0.17
CA HIS A 23 28.58 2.76 -0.98
C HIS A 23 27.76 1.51 -1.34
N GLY A 24 28.40 0.36 -1.56
CA GLY A 24 27.74 -0.94 -1.74
C GLY A 24 27.14 -1.50 -0.44
N MET A 25 27.81 -1.31 0.70
CA MET A 25 27.24 -1.63 2.02
C MET A 25 26.13 -0.66 2.42
N LEU A 26 26.27 0.64 2.11
CA LEU A 26 25.20 1.64 2.28
C LEU A 26 24.05 1.39 1.32
N GLN A 27 24.24 0.97 0.06
CA GLN A 27 23.15 0.59 -0.83
C GLN A 27 22.41 -0.67 -0.35
N ASN A 28 23.12 -1.62 0.27
CA ASN A 28 22.50 -2.80 0.89
C ASN A 28 21.79 -2.48 2.22
N TYR A 29 22.19 -1.40 2.91
CA TYR A 29 21.47 -0.86 4.08
C TYR A 29 20.32 0.10 3.69
N ILE A 30 20.46 0.85 2.59
CA ILE A 30 19.50 1.85 2.09
C ILE A 30 18.40 1.20 1.23
N SER A 31 18.67 0.05 0.59
CA SER A 31 17.63 -0.75 -0.06
C SER A 31 16.66 -1.41 0.92
N ARG A 32 16.89 -1.26 2.24
CA ARG A 32 15.92 -1.58 3.30
C ARG A 32 15.16 -0.36 3.81
N THR A 33 15.42 0.84 3.30
CA THR A 33 14.87 2.08 3.87
C THR A 33 14.56 3.15 2.81
N VAL A 34 13.82 2.84 1.74
CA VAL A 34 13.01 3.85 1.03
C VAL A 34 11.78 3.20 0.38
N SER A 35 10.72 3.09 1.17
CA SER A 35 9.30 3.28 0.79
C SER A 35 8.45 3.13 2.05
N THR A 36 8.72 3.96 3.06
CA THR A 36 7.96 3.95 4.32
C THR A 36 6.57 4.56 4.10
N THR A 37 5.67 3.77 3.54
CA THR A 37 4.23 3.98 3.71
C THR A 37 3.75 3.08 4.87
N THR A 38 2.68 3.47 5.55
CA THR A 38 2.08 2.72 6.68
C THR A 38 1.58 1.31 6.32
N LEU A 39 1.75 0.90 5.06
CA LEU A 39 1.35 -0.38 4.47
C LEU A 39 2.38 -1.50 4.67
N ASP A 40 3.62 -1.16 5.04
CA ASP A 40 4.74 -2.13 5.18
C ASP A 40 4.55 -3.09 6.39
N VAL A 41 3.80 -2.67 7.42
CA VAL A 41 3.45 -3.54 8.57
C VAL A 41 2.47 -4.63 8.17
N LEU A 42 1.51 -4.33 7.29
CA LEU A 42 0.57 -5.32 6.77
C LEU A 42 1.26 -6.28 5.80
N ASP A 43 2.25 -5.81 5.03
CA ASP A 43 3.05 -6.65 4.12
C ASP A 43 4.07 -7.52 4.88
N ALA A 44 4.68 -7.02 5.95
CA ALA A 44 5.49 -7.82 6.88
C ALA A 44 4.64 -8.87 7.60
N PHE A 45 3.43 -8.51 8.02
CA PHE A 45 2.46 -9.42 8.65
C PHE A 45 1.99 -10.51 7.69
N THR A 46 1.60 -10.18 6.46
CA THR A 46 1.24 -11.20 5.47
C THR A 46 2.41 -12.11 5.16
N THR A 47 3.63 -11.57 5.12
CA THR A 47 4.84 -12.39 4.96
C THR A 47 5.03 -13.35 6.13
N GLU A 48 4.80 -12.92 7.37
CA GLU A 48 4.87 -13.76 8.58
C GLU A 48 3.76 -14.82 8.63
N LEU A 49 2.52 -14.46 8.29
CA LEU A 49 1.36 -15.36 8.21
C LEU A 49 1.54 -16.40 7.10
N LEU A 50 2.08 -15.97 5.96
CA LEU A 50 2.50 -16.84 4.87
C LEU A 50 3.67 -17.74 5.30
N GLN A 51 4.67 -17.25 6.03
CA GLN A 51 5.79 -18.06 6.52
C GLN A 51 5.34 -19.15 7.51
N ARG A 52 4.38 -18.85 8.38
CA ARG A 52 3.78 -19.85 9.29
C ARG A 52 3.00 -20.93 8.54
N GLN A 53 2.41 -20.64 7.37
CA GLN A 53 1.78 -21.63 6.49
C GLN A 53 2.75 -22.32 5.50
N LYS A 54 3.90 -21.69 5.18
CA LYS A 54 4.85 -22.10 4.12
C LYS A 54 5.97 -23.03 4.58
N SER A 55 6.01 -23.49 5.83
CA SER A 55 7.00 -24.48 6.31
C SER A 55 6.87 -25.88 5.67
N ARG A 56 6.21 -26.00 4.51
CA ARG A 56 5.97 -27.25 3.77
C ARG A 56 6.35 -27.27 2.28
N ASN A 57 6.87 -26.20 1.65
CA ASN A 57 7.28 -26.34 0.23
C ASN A 57 8.34 -25.32 -0.26
N PRO A 58 9.47 -25.74 -0.89
CA PRO A 58 10.58 -24.84 -1.26
C PRO A 58 10.38 -23.96 -2.51
N TYR A 59 9.27 -24.07 -3.25
CA TYR A 59 9.14 -23.45 -4.58
C TYR A 59 8.76 -21.94 -4.61
N TYR A 60 8.59 -21.28 -3.46
CA TYR A 60 8.01 -19.92 -3.39
C TYR A 60 8.99 -18.73 -3.46
N LYS A 61 10.28 -18.96 -3.75
CA LYS A 61 11.29 -17.88 -3.67
C LYS A 61 11.43 -16.99 -4.93
N ALA A 62 10.72 -17.25 -6.02
CA ALA A 62 10.96 -16.55 -7.30
C ALA A 62 9.93 -15.47 -7.71
N VAL A 63 8.85 -15.24 -6.95
CA VAL A 63 7.74 -14.36 -7.40
C VAL A 63 7.71 -12.98 -6.72
N ASN A 64 8.57 -12.74 -5.72
CA ASN A 64 8.50 -11.55 -4.85
C ASN A 64 9.44 -10.38 -5.26
N SER A 65 9.93 -10.31 -6.50
CA SER A 65 10.79 -9.20 -6.95
C SER A 65 10.04 -8.08 -7.69
N TYR A 66 8.74 -7.89 -7.45
CA TYR A 66 8.01 -6.75 -8.00
C TYR A 66 7.99 -5.61 -6.99
N SER A 67 9.07 -4.82 -6.98
CA SER A 67 9.00 -3.44 -6.49
C SER A 67 8.02 -2.69 -7.40
N TYR A 68 6.82 -2.42 -6.88
CA TYR A 68 5.74 -1.71 -7.57
C TYR A 68 5.91 -0.17 -7.50
N SER A 69 7.07 0.30 -7.05
CA SER A 69 7.45 1.71 -6.96
C SER A 69 8.63 2.03 -7.86
N ASP A 70 8.47 1.88 -9.18
CA ASP A 70 9.35 2.59 -10.12
C ASP A 70 8.64 2.83 -11.46
N PHE A 71 7.68 3.74 -11.44
CA PHE A 71 7.29 4.45 -12.65
C PHE A 71 7.14 5.93 -12.34
N GLY A 72 8.26 6.49 -11.88
CA GLY A 72 8.43 7.92 -11.67
C GLY A 72 9.46 8.48 -12.65
N LEU A 73 9.00 9.42 -13.49
CA LEU A 73 9.80 10.51 -14.06
C LEU A 73 10.78 10.28 -15.22
N ARG A 74 11.20 9.07 -15.62
CA ARG A 74 12.25 8.95 -16.66
C ARG A 74 11.79 8.97 -18.13
N SER A 75 10.50 8.78 -18.43
CA SER A 75 9.99 8.83 -19.82
C SER A 75 9.56 10.23 -20.28
N TYR A 76 9.74 11.27 -19.45
CA TYR A 76 9.23 12.63 -19.70
C TYR A 76 10.08 13.49 -20.65
N PHE A 77 11.17 12.97 -21.24
CA PHE A 77 12.10 13.76 -22.05
C PHE A 77 12.49 13.16 -23.41
N MET A 78 11.56 12.49 -24.10
CA MET A 78 11.70 12.33 -25.56
C MET A 78 10.42 12.77 -26.25
N LYS A 79 10.45 14.00 -26.79
CA LYS A 79 9.47 14.47 -27.78
C LYS A 79 9.69 13.67 -29.06
N SER A 80 8.89 12.62 -29.26
CA SER A 80 8.72 12.00 -30.57
C SER A 80 7.68 12.79 -31.36
N GLU A 81 8.03 13.13 -32.60
CA GLU A 81 7.18 13.82 -33.58
C GLU A 81 5.84 13.10 -33.80
N PRO A 82 4.77 13.82 -34.21
CA PRO A 82 3.45 13.24 -34.42
C PRO A 82 3.49 12.22 -35.56
N VAL A 83 3.22 10.95 -35.25
CA VAL A 83 3.15 9.87 -36.25
C VAL A 83 1.76 9.90 -36.91
N GLU A 84 1.63 10.75 -37.94
CA GLU A 84 0.43 10.87 -38.79
C GLU A 84 0.31 9.79 -39.89
N LYS A 85 1.19 8.79 -39.93
CA LYS A 85 1.10 7.71 -40.94
C LYS A 85 0.33 6.49 -40.43
N PRO A 86 -0.46 5.81 -41.28
CA PRO A 86 -1.03 4.50 -40.94
C PRO A 86 0.13 3.55 -40.67
N ILE A 87 0.19 3.04 -39.44
CA ILE A 87 1.26 2.14 -38.99
C ILE A 87 0.95 0.78 -39.59
N ASN A 88 1.79 0.31 -40.51
CA ASN A 88 1.62 -1.01 -41.11
C ASN A 88 2.19 -2.08 -40.16
N ILE A 89 1.30 -2.73 -39.40
CA ILE A 89 1.67 -3.51 -38.21
C ILE A 89 2.39 -4.82 -38.58
N THR A 90 2.16 -5.33 -39.79
CA THR A 90 2.73 -6.61 -40.27
C THR A 90 4.26 -6.60 -40.40
N ASN A 91 4.88 -5.42 -40.48
CA ASN A 91 6.33 -5.29 -40.64
C ASN A 91 7.06 -4.86 -39.37
N LEU A 92 6.33 -4.63 -38.27
CA LEU A 92 6.93 -4.18 -37.01
C LEU A 92 7.46 -5.35 -36.21
N SER A 93 8.64 -5.17 -35.61
CA SER A 93 9.10 -6.09 -34.57
C SER A 93 8.22 -5.96 -33.32
N PRO A 94 8.12 -7.03 -32.49
CA PRO A 94 7.36 -6.98 -31.23
C PRO A 94 7.78 -5.84 -30.29
N GLU A 95 9.05 -5.45 -30.33
CA GLU A 95 9.64 -4.37 -29.50
C GLU A 95 9.25 -2.97 -30.01
N GLU A 96 9.17 -2.79 -31.33
CA GLU A 96 8.68 -1.54 -31.92
C GLU A 96 7.19 -1.37 -31.69
N LEU A 97 6.42 -2.46 -31.82
CA LEU A 97 4.99 -2.47 -31.52
C LEU A 97 4.72 -2.12 -30.05
N GLU A 98 5.53 -2.63 -29.13
CA GLU A 98 5.47 -2.25 -27.71
C GLU A 98 5.69 -0.75 -27.50
N LYS A 99 6.74 -0.18 -28.11
CA LYS A 99 7.02 1.26 -28.01
C LYS A 99 5.87 2.11 -28.53
N VAL A 100 5.30 1.73 -29.68
CA VAL A 100 4.14 2.41 -30.27
C VAL A 100 2.93 2.36 -29.33
N LEU A 101 2.59 1.18 -28.80
CA LEU A 101 1.45 1.02 -27.91
C LEU A 101 1.61 1.81 -26.60
N ILE A 102 2.82 1.86 -26.03
CA ILE A 102 3.12 2.63 -24.83
C ILE A 102 3.06 4.14 -25.12
N ASP A 103 3.60 4.59 -26.25
CA ASP A 103 3.52 6.00 -26.68
C ASP A 103 2.06 6.44 -26.88
N LEU A 104 1.25 5.64 -27.59
CA LEU A 104 -0.17 5.91 -27.77
C LEU A 104 -0.94 5.90 -26.45
N LEU A 105 -0.57 5.03 -25.51
CA LEU A 105 -1.15 5.01 -24.17
C LEU A 105 -0.84 6.32 -23.43
N SER A 106 0.39 6.84 -23.56
CA SER A 106 0.78 8.11 -22.97
C SER A 106 0.02 9.31 -23.56
N LYS A 107 -0.34 9.22 -24.85
CA LYS A 107 -1.13 10.23 -25.57
C LYS A 107 -2.64 10.08 -25.36
N ASN A 108 -3.09 9.07 -24.61
CA ASN A 108 -4.51 8.71 -24.43
C ASN A 108 -5.25 8.44 -25.77
N GLU A 109 -4.54 7.94 -26.78
CA GLU A 109 -5.11 7.62 -28.10
C GLU A 109 -5.79 6.24 -28.11
N ASP A 110 -6.75 6.04 -27.21
CA ASP A 110 -7.37 4.73 -27.00
C ASP A 110 -7.98 4.10 -28.25
N LYS A 111 -8.53 4.91 -29.17
CA LYS A 111 -9.16 4.39 -30.40
C LYS A 111 -8.12 3.68 -31.25
N ARG A 112 -6.98 4.33 -31.46
CA ARG A 112 -5.86 3.82 -32.24
C ARG A 112 -5.23 2.58 -31.60
N ILE A 113 -5.15 2.57 -30.26
CA ILE A 113 -4.72 1.37 -29.51
C ILE A 113 -5.64 0.19 -29.80
N MET A 114 -6.97 0.39 -29.77
CA MET A 114 -7.91 -0.70 -30.02
C MET A 114 -7.94 -1.15 -31.48
N GLU A 115 -7.72 -0.24 -32.42
CA GLU A 115 -7.52 -0.56 -33.85
C GLU A 115 -6.30 -1.45 -34.03
N ILE A 116 -5.17 -1.09 -33.41
CA ILE A 116 -3.94 -1.91 -33.41
C ILE A 116 -4.19 -3.29 -32.79
N VAL A 117 -4.85 -3.37 -31.63
CA VAL A 117 -5.15 -4.66 -30.98
C VAL A 117 -6.02 -5.55 -31.87
N LYS A 118 -6.98 -4.96 -32.59
CA LYS A 118 -7.83 -5.69 -33.53
C LYS A 118 -7.04 -6.17 -34.76
N GLU A 119 -6.21 -5.30 -35.33
CA GLU A 119 -5.35 -5.65 -36.47
C GLU A 119 -4.32 -6.73 -36.09
N CYS A 120 -3.73 -6.67 -34.89
CA CYS A 120 -2.87 -7.75 -34.36
C CYS A 120 -3.63 -9.08 -34.21
N GLN A 121 -4.91 -9.03 -33.84
CA GLN A 121 -5.77 -10.22 -33.75
C GLN A 121 -6.01 -10.86 -35.13
N GLU A 122 -6.16 -10.04 -36.17
CA GLU A 122 -6.41 -10.48 -37.55
C GLU A 122 -5.12 -10.97 -38.23
N THR A 123 -3.99 -10.30 -37.99
CA THR A 123 -2.68 -10.58 -38.59
C THR A 123 -1.84 -11.61 -37.85
N LYS A 124 -2.30 -12.07 -36.67
CA LYS A 124 -1.58 -12.98 -35.75
C LYS A 124 -0.21 -12.47 -35.29
N VAL A 125 -0.02 -11.16 -35.25
CA VAL A 125 1.17 -10.54 -34.65
C VAL A 125 1.02 -10.56 -33.13
N ASN A 126 2.05 -11.04 -32.44
CA ASN A 126 2.06 -11.16 -30.99
C ASN A 126 2.49 -9.87 -30.30
N ILE A 127 1.63 -9.34 -29.43
CA ILE A 127 1.93 -8.24 -28.53
C ILE A 127 2.64 -8.83 -27.31
N THR A 128 3.74 -8.20 -26.89
CA THR A 128 4.51 -8.65 -25.72
C THR A 128 3.71 -8.51 -24.42
N GLU A 129 4.00 -9.39 -23.45
CA GLU A 129 3.44 -9.28 -22.10
C GLU A 129 3.72 -7.90 -21.47
N HIS A 130 4.88 -7.32 -21.81
CA HIS A 130 5.33 -6.00 -21.37
C HIS A 130 4.48 -4.85 -21.91
N ALA A 131 3.82 -4.99 -23.06
CA ALA A 131 2.83 -4.04 -23.56
C ALA A 131 1.41 -4.34 -23.04
N ILE A 132 1.02 -5.62 -22.96
CA ILE A 132 -0.33 -6.04 -22.53
C ILE A 132 -0.64 -5.58 -21.10
N LYS A 133 0.28 -5.83 -20.15
CA LYS A 133 0.04 -5.52 -18.73
C LYS A 133 -0.18 -4.03 -18.47
N PRO A 134 0.65 -3.10 -19.00
CA PRO A 134 0.39 -1.66 -18.92
C PRO A 134 -0.95 -1.23 -19.51
N LEU A 135 -1.33 -1.76 -20.68
CA LEU A 135 -2.62 -1.45 -21.30
C LEU A 135 -3.79 -1.88 -20.42
N LEU A 136 -3.77 -3.12 -19.91
CA LEU A 136 -4.79 -3.64 -19.00
C LEU A 136 -4.85 -2.82 -17.69
N ARG A 137 -3.70 -2.44 -17.12
CA ARG A 137 -3.62 -1.58 -15.93
C ARG A 137 -4.25 -0.20 -16.17
N ALA A 138 -3.90 0.45 -17.27
CA ALA A 138 -4.41 1.78 -17.58
C ALA A 138 -5.91 1.76 -17.85
N PHE A 139 -6.40 0.85 -18.70
CA PHE A 139 -7.82 0.78 -19.02
C PHE A 139 -8.68 0.31 -17.83
N SER A 140 -8.16 -0.57 -16.97
CA SER A 140 -8.87 -0.96 -15.75
C SER A 140 -8.96 0.19 -14.74
N LYS A 141 -7.88 0.97 -14.54
CA LYS A 141 -7.92 2.16 -13.68
C LYS A 141 -8.89 3.23 -14.19
N GLN A 142 -9.05 3.34 -15.49
CA GLN A 142 -10.00 4.26 -16.13
C GLN A 142 -11.45 3.74 -16.19
N GLY A 143 -11.73 2.53 -15.68
CA GLY A 143 -13.08 1.94 -15.73
C GLY A 143 -13.55 1.51 -17.12
N LYS A 144 -12.63 1.35 -18.08
CA LYS A 144 -12.94 1.02 -19.50
C LYS A 144 -13.12 -0.48 -19.71
N VAL A 145 -14.16 -1.06 -19.09
CA VAL A 145 -14.45 -2.52 -19.06
C VAL A 145 -14.41 -3.17 -20.45
N ASN A 146 -15.01 -2.56 -21.47
CA ASN A 146 -15.08 -3.14 -22.82
C ASN A 146 -13.71 -3.28 -23.48
N LYS A 147 -12.81 -2.30 -23.26
CA LYS A 147 -11.44 -2.34 -23.79
C LYS A 147 -10.60 -3.39 -23.08
N VAL A 148 -10.76 -3.51 -21.76
CA VAL A 148 -10.13 -4.57 -20.98
C VAL A 148 -10.55 -5.95 -21.52
N LYS A 149 -11.87 -6.18 -21.69
CA LYS A 149 -12.38 -7.45 -22.25
C LYS A 149 -11.85 -7.74 -23.65
N ALA A 150 -11.74 -6.73 -24.51
CA ALA A 150 -11.20 -6.90 -25.86
C ALA A 150 -9.72 -7.33 -25.84
N ILE A 151 -8.88 -6.73 -24.99
CA ILE A 151 -7.48 -7.14 -24.83
C ILE A 151 -7.38 -8.55 -24.25
N ILE A 152 -8.24 -8.90 -23.30
CA ILE A 152 -8.28 -10.26 -22.74
C ILE A 152 -8.65 -11.29 -23.82
N SER A 153 -9.65 -11.00 -24.65
CA SER A 153 -10.02 -11.86 -25.78
C SER A 153 -8.92 -11.97 -26.83
N TYR A 154 -8.12 -10.91 -27.02
CA TYR A 154 -6.89 -11.02 -27.81
C TYR A 154 -5.90 -11.99 -27.16
N CYS A 155 -5.63 -11.87 -25.86
CA CYS A 155 -4.68 -12.75 -25.14
C CYS A 155 -5.11 -14.21 -25.20
N GLU A 156 -6.40 -14.50 -25.04
CA GLU A 156 -6.97 -15.84 -25.14
C GLU A 156 -6.64 -16.52 -26.48
N LYS A 157 -6.68 -15.75 -27.59
CA LYS A 157 -6.44 -16.27 -28.94
C LYS A 157 -4.97 -16.27 -29.35
N ALA A 158 -4.20 -15.25 -28.93
CA ALA A 158 -2.82 -15.06 -29.36
C ALA A 158 -1.82 -15.84 -28.48
N ASP A 159 -2.04 -15.85 -27.16
CA ASP A 159 -1.17 -16.55 -26.20
C ASP A 159 -1.99 -17.13 -25.03
N PHE A 160 -2.55 -18.32 -25.27
CA PHE A 160 -3.37 -19.04 -24.30
C PHE A 160 -2.59 -19.38 -23.02
N ASN A 161 -1.29 -19.62 -23.11
CA ASN A 161 -0.45 -19.94 -21.95
C ASN A 161 -0.32 -18.72 -21.03
N LEU A 162 -0.08 -17.53 -21.60
CA LEU A 162 -0.07 -16.29 -20.85
C LEU A 162 -1.43 -15.99 -20.22
N TYR A 163 -2.52 -16.23 -20.95
CA TYR A 163 -3.89 -16.04 -20.47
C TYR A 163 -4.21 -16.88 -19.22
N ILE A 164 -3.94 -18.19 -19.26
CA ILE A 164 -4.20 -19.09 -18.12
C ILE A 164 -3.26 -18.79 -16.95
N LYS A 165 -1.97 -18.54 -17.20
CA LYS A 165 -0.98 -18.24 -16.15
C LYS A 165 -1.36 -17.03 -15.30
N ASN A 166 -2.07 -16.06 -15.87
CA ASN A 166 -2.50 -14.84 -15.18
C ASN A 166 -3.95 -14.90 -14.67
N GLY A 167 -4.56 -16.09 -14.57
CA GLY A 167 -5.92 -16.27 -14.07
C GLY A 167 -6.94 -15.57 -14.97
N GLU A 168 -6.79 -15.77 -16.28
CA GLU A 168 -7.64 -15.19 -17.34
C GLU A 168 -7.65 -13.65 -17.35
N PHE A 169 -6.71 -13.01 -16.63
CA PHE A 169 -6.66 -11.56 -16.43
C PHE A 169 -7.95 -10.95 -15.83
N LEU A 170 -8.83 -11.76 -15.25
CA LEU A 170 -10.14 -11.34 -14.75
C LEU A 170 -10.06 -10.29 -13.64
N HIS A 171 -8.95 -10.23 -12.92
CA HIS A 171 -8.72 -9.19 -11.92
C HIS A 171 -8.67 -7.77 -12.51
N PHE A 172 -8.26 -7.61 -13.78
CA PHE A 172 -8.37 -6.34 -14.47
C PHE A 172 -9.82 -5.98 -14.81
N VAL A 173 -10.66 -6.98 -15.09
CA VAL A 173 -12.11 -6.78 -15.29
C VAL A 173 -12.78 -6.38 -13.99
N ALA A 174 -12.46 -7.07 -12.89
CA ALA A 174 -12.93 -6.73 -11.55
C ALA A 174 -12.60 -5.28 -11.20
N ARG A 175 -11.33 -4.88 -11.38
CA ARG A 175 -10.91 -3.49 -11.16
C ARG A 175 -11.65 -2.51 -12.06
N ALA A 176 -11.77 -2.79 -13.36
CA ALA A 176 -12.50 -1.92 -14.27
C ALA A 176 -13.97 -1.73 -13.88
N GLN A 177 -14.63 -2.78 -13.38
CA GLN A 177 -16.01 -2.70 -12.90
C GLN A 177 -16.11 -1.83 -11.65
N CYS A 178 -15.24 -2.03 -10.66
CA CYS A 178 -15.21 -1.17 -9.47
C CYS A 178 -14.97 0.29 -9.82
N MET A 179 -13.99 0.58 -10.69
CA MET A 179 -13.69 1.96 -11.13
C MET A 179 -14.82 2.60 -11.93
N LYS A 180 -15.67 1.79 -12.59
CA LYS A 180 -16.88 2.26 -13.29
C LYS A 180 -18.03 2.55 -12.30
N GLY A 181 -17.92 2.16 -11.03
CA GLY A 181 -18.97 2.27 -10.02
C GLY A 181 -19.78 0.98 -9.81
N ASN A 182 -19.46 -0.10 -10.53
CA ASN A 182 -20.11 -1.40 -10.40
C ASN A 182 -19.35 -2.29 -9.39
N SER A 183 -19.15 -1.78 -8.17
CA SER A 183 -18.33 -2.44 -7.14
C SER A 183 -18.83 -3.84 -6.79
N GLU A 184 -20.14 -4.05 -6.75
CA GLU A 184 -20.76 -5.37 -6.49
C GLU A 184 -20.30 -6.44 -7.49
N ILE A 185 -20.38 -6.11 -8.78
CA ILE A 185 -19.96 -7.01 -9.86
C ILE A 185 -18.45 -7.24 -9.81
N GLY A 186 -17.68 -6.17 -9.60
CA GLY A 186 -16.23 -6.27 -9.55
C GLY A 186 -15.73 -7.15 -8.40
N LEU A 187 -16.30 -7.00 -7.21
CA LEU A 187 -15.93 -7.79 -6.03
C LEU A 187 -16.39 -9.23 -6.12
N THR A 188 -17.56 -9.49 -6.69
CA THR A 188 -18.02 -10.86 -7.00
C THR A 188 -17.04 -11.57 -7.92
N VAL A 189 -16.63 -10.93 -9.02
CA VAL A 189 -15.62 -11.49 -9.94
C VAL A 189 -14.31 -11.77 -9.21
N LEU A 190 -13.88 -10.86 -8.32
CA LEU A 190 -12.63 -11.04 -7.57
C LEU A 190 -12.70 -12.20 -6.57
N LYS A 191 -13.84 -12.37 -5.88
CA LYS A 191 -14.12 -13.50 -4.97
C LYS A 191 -14.11 -14.83 -5.70
N ASP A 192 -14.73 -14.89 -6.88
CA ASP A 192 -14.75 -16.09 -7.73
C ASP A 192 -13.33 -16.45 -8.21
N CYS A 193 -12.57 -15.45 -8.66
CA CYS A 193 -11.18 -15.62 -9.08
C CYS A 193 -10.29 -16.12 -7.93
N TYR A 194 -10.47 -15.56 -6.72
CA TYR A 194 -9.73 -15.98 -5.53
C TYR A 194 -9.96 -17.44 -5.19
N SER A 195 -11.20 -17.91 -5.35
CA SER A 195 -11.60 -19.29 -5.07
C SER A 195 -11.07 -20.25 -6.15
N ARG A 196 -11.10 -19.84 -7.42
CA ARG A 196 -10.66 -20.66 -8.56
C ARG A 196 -9.13 -20.77 -8.69
N TYR A 197 -8.41 -19.69 -8.44
CA TYR A 197 -6.97 -19.59 -8.73
C TYR A 197 -6.13 -19.46 -7.45
N GLU A 198 -5.93 -20.58 -6.76
CA GLU A 198 -5.20 -20.64 -5.49
C GLU A 198 -3.77 -20.09 -5.58
N SER A 199 -3.07 -20.36 -6.70
CA SER A 199 -1.70 -19.88 -6.95
C SER A 199 -1.60 -18.34 -7.04
N LEU A 200 -2.72 -17.65 -7.30
CA LEU A 200 -2.79 -16.20 -7.48
C LEU A 200 -3.42 -15.48 -6.28
N ARG A 201 -3.72 -16.17 -5.17
CA ARG A 201 -4.32 -15.57 -3.97
C ARG A 201 -3.56 -14.35 -3.45
N SER A 202 -2.23 -14.37 -3.46
CA SER A 202 -1.41 -13.21 -3.06
C SER A 202 -1.64 -11.99 -3.97
N VAL A 203 -1.82 -12.21 -5.27
CA VAL A 203 -2.13 -11.16 -6.23
C VAL A 203 -3.51 -10.59 -5.96
N TYR A 204 -4.53 -11.44 -5.78
CA TYR A 204 -5.88 -10.96 -5.48
C TYR A 204 -5.98 -10.21 -4.15
N ARG A 205 -5.22 -10.62 -3.13
CA ARG A 205 -5.10 -9.88 -1.87
C ARG A 205 -4.60 -8.45 -2.09
N ILE A 206 -3.55 -8.27 -2.89
CA ILE A 206 -3.03 -6.95 -3.26
C ILE A 206 -4.11 -6.12 -3.97
N ILE A 207 -4.86 -6.75 -4.88
CA ILE A 207 -5.91 -6.08 -5.65
C ILE A 207 -7.09 -5.67 -4.76
N PHE A 208 -7.54 -6.53 -3.84
CA PHE A 208 -8.54 -6.17 -2.83
C PHE A 208 -8.11 -4.94 -2.05
N ARG A 209 -6.86 -4.93 -1.55
CA ARG A 209 -6.30 -3.80 -0.82
C ARG A 209 -6.30 -2.51 -1.65
N GLU A 210 -5.85 -2.57 -2.90
CA GLU A 210 -5.84 -1.40 -3.79
C GLU A 210 -7.26 -0.87 -4.03
N LEU A 211 -8.22 -1.75 -4.28
CA LEU A 211 -9.62 -1.37 -4.51
C LEU A 211 -10.27 -0.73 -3.29
N ILE A 212 -9.98 -1.25 -2.10
CA ILE A 212 -10.40 -0.64 -0.82
C ILE A 212 -9.77 0.76 -0.68
N GLN A 213 -8.47 0.86 -0.90
CA GLN A 213 -7.75 2.14 -0.80
C GLN A 213 -8.30 3.18 -1.78
N ASP A 214 -8.51 2.80 -3.04
CA ASP A 214 -9.10 3.67 -4.05
C ASP A 214 -10.53 4.10 -3.65
N SER A 215 -11.32 3.22 -3.03
CA SER A 215 -12.69 3.55 -2.58
C SER A 215 -12.71 4.57 -1.44
N VAL A 216 -11.79 4.43 -0.47
CA VAL A 216 -11.62 5.40 0.63
C VAL A 216 -11.12 6.74 0.10
N LEU A 217 -10.09 6.74 -0.76
CA LEU A 217 -9.52 7.96 -1.32
C LEU A 217 -10.52 8.73 -2.20
N ASN A 218 -11.34 8.02 -2.98
CA ASN A 218 -12.37 8.62 -3.83
C ASN A 218 -13.67 8.93 -3.07
N ARG A 219 -13.74 8.66 -1.75
CA ARG A 219 -14.87 8.97 -0.87
C ARG A 219 -16.21 8.42 -1.35
N SER A 220 -16.19 7.21 -1.91
CA SER A 220 -17.41 6.57 -2.39
C SER A 220 -18.11 5.83 -1.25
N GLU A 221 -18.93 6.52 -0.45
CA GLU A 221 -19.62 5.93 0.71
C GLU A 221 -20.47 4.71 0.33
N ALA A 222 -21.21 4.79 -0.78
CA ALA A 222 -21.97 3.66 -1.31
C ALA A 222 -21.08 2.46 -1.66
N SER A 223 -19.90 2.69 -2.25
CA SER A 223 -18.93 1.62 -2.48
C SER A 223 -18.43 1.06 -1.15
N MET A 224 -18.09 1.90 -0.18
CA MET A 224 -17.59 1.44 1.13
C MET A 224 -18.57 0.52 1.85
N VAL A 225 -19.88 0.76 1.76
CA VAL A 225 -20.91 -0.15 2.29
C VAL A 225 -20.86 -1.51 1.58
N ILE A 226 -20.76 -1.51 0.25
CA ILE A 226 -20.62 -2.74 -0.56
C ILE A 226 -19.33 -3.50 -0.20
N PHE A 227 -18.20 -2.78 -0.11
CA PHE A 227 -16.92 -3.37 0.29
C PHE A 227 -17.00 -3.98 1.68
N LYS A 228 -17.65 -3.32 2.65
CA LYS A 228 -17.83 -3.83 4.02
C LYS A 228 -18.51 -5.19 4.00
N GLN A 229 -19.63 -5.28 3.29
CA GLN A 229 -20.38 -6.52 3.18
C GLN A 229 -19.53 -7.62 2.54
N HIS A 230 -18.89 -7.33 1.40
CA HIS A 230 -18.06 -8.28 0.68
C HIS A 230 -16.86 -8.75 1.48
N VAL A 231 -16.14 -7.88 2.20
CA VAL A 231 -14.96 -8.32 2.98
C VAL A 231 -15.35 -9.16 4.17
N LEU A 232 -16.50 -8.90 4.81
CA LEU A 232 -17.01 -9.73 5.91
C LEU A 232 -17.40 -11.11 5.40
N GLU A 233 -18.24 -11.17 4.38
CA GLU A 233 -18.64 -12.45 3.75
C GLU A 233 -17.44 -13.23 3.20
N PHE A 234 -16.48 -12.54 2.58
CA PHE A 234 -15.25 -13.14 2.08
C PHE A 234 -14.44 -13.73 3.25
N SER A 235 -14.34 -13.00 4.36
CA SER A 235 -13.63 -13.44 5.55
C SER A 235 -14.22 -14.72 6.13
N ASP A 236 -15.54 -14.76 6.25
CA ASP A 236 -16.27 -15.89 6.80
C ASP A 236 -16.24 -17.11 5.88
N ALA A 237 -16.37 -16.90 4.56
CA ALA A 237 -16.39 -17.98 3.59
C ALA A 237 -15.02 -18.59 3.29
N SER A 238 -13.97 -17.78 3.22
CA SER A 238 -12.62 -18.24 2.83
C SER A 238 -11.70 -18.55 4.00
N GLY A 239 -12.03 -18.08 5.22
CA GLY A 239 -11.12 -18.08 6.36
C GLY A 239 -9.92 -17.13 6.21
N ASP A 240 -9.87 -16.34 5.13
CA ASP A 240 -8.83 -15.35 4.90
C ASP A 240 -9.29 -13.97 5.35
N HIS A 241 -8.79 -13.56 6.50
CA HIS A 241 -9.12 -12.27 7.12
C HIS A 241 -8.33 -11.08 6.54
N TYR A 242 -7.46 -11.29 5.55
CA TYR A 242 -6.60 -10.24 5.04
C TYR A 242 -7.37 -9.02 4.47
N PRO A 243 -8.37 -9.17 3.57
CA PRO A 243 -9.09 -8.02 3.05
C PRO A 243 -9.85 -7.24 4.15
N LEU A 244 -10.38 -7.93 5.14
CA LEU A 244 -11.06 -7.34 6.30
C LEU A 244 -10.10 -6.47 7.12
N ILE A 245 -8.88 -6.98 7.40
CA ILE A 245 -7.85 -6.23 8.13
C ILE A 245 -7.41 -5.01 7.33
N CYS A 246 -7.21 -5.14 6.01
CA CYS A 246 -6.88 -4.01 5.15
C CYS A 246 -7.95 -2.92 5.20
N MET A 247 -9.22 -3.31 5.10
CA MET A 247 -10.33 -2.38 5.17
C MET A 247 -10.38 -1.64 6.51
N TRP A 248 -10.32 -2.38 7.61
CA TRP A 248 -10.25 -1.78 8.94
C TRP A 248 -9.07 -0.80 9.07
N HIS A 249 -7.86 -1.22 8.67
CA HIS A 249 -6.66 -0.42 8.84
C HIS A 249 -6.71 0.88 8.03
N ILE A 250 -7.13 0.81 6.75
CA ILE A 250 -7.25 2.00 5.89
C ILE A 250 -8.29 2.97 6.46
N CYS A 251 -9.44 2.45 6.92
CA CYS A 251 -10.50 3.28 7.52
C CYS A 251 -10.08 3.89 8.86
N TRP A 252 -9.39 3.12 9.72
CA TRP A 252 -8.91 3.57 11.03
C TRP A 252 -7.89 4.70 10.91
N MET A 253 -6.98 4.61 9.94
CA MET A 253 -5.99 5.65 9.67
C MET A 253 -6.60 6.91 9.04
N SER A 254 -7.81 6.83 8.51
CA SER A 254 -8.45 7.97 7.84
C SER A 254 -8.72 9.12 8.79
N THR A 255 -8.63 10.33 8.27
CA THR A 255 -9.02 11.56 8.98
C THR A 255 -10.51 11.86 8.85
N TRP A 256 -11.23 11.13 8.00
CA TRP A 256 -12.66 11.32 7.77
C TRP A 256 -13.51 10.58 8.79
N PHE A 257 -14.52 11.26 9.30
CA PHE A 257 -15.41 10.70 10.32
C PHE A 257 -16.18 9.47 9.85
N SER A 258 -16.70 9.46 8.61
CA SER A 258 -17.45 8.32 8.08
C SER A 258 -16.59 7.05 7.97
N ASP A 259 -15.33 7.18 7.54
CA ASP A 259 -14.38 6.07 7.52
C ASP A 259 -14.06 5.59 8.95
N GLN A 260 -13.87 6.51 9.90
CA GLN A 260 -13.61 6.16 11.30
C GLN A 260 -14.79 5.40 11.93
N MET A 261 -16.02 5.81 11.63
CA MET A 261 -17.23 5.10 12.06
C MET A 261 -17.28 3.69 11.47
N LEU A 262 -16.96 3.55 10.18
CA LEU A 262 -16.90 2.25 9.52
C LEU A 262 -15.81 1.34 10.14
N ALA A 263 -14.65 1.90 10.48
CA ALA A 263 -13.60 1.16 11.17
C ALA A 263 -14.07 0.64 12.55
N ASN A 264 -14.80 1.47 13.30
CA ASN A 264 -15.38 1.08 14.58
C ASN A 264 -16.44 -0.02 14.42
N GLU A 265 -17.31 0.09 13.41
CA GLU A 265 -18.31 -0.94 13.12
C GLU A 265 -17.66 -2.27 12.75
N LEU A 266 -16.61 -2.26 11.91
CA LEU A 266 -15.84 -3.46 11.56
C LEU A 266 -15.21 -4.08 12.81
N PHE A 267 -14.59 -3.24 13.65
CA PHE A 267 -13.97 -3.66 14.90
C PHE A 267 -14.99 -4.25 15.88
N ASP A 268 -16.20 -3.70 15.96
CA ASP A 268 -17.30 -4.19 16.80
C ASP A 268 -17.89 -5.51 16.26
N SER A 269 -17.89 -5.70 14.93
CA SER A 269 -18.54 -6.85 14.28
C SER A 269 -17.71 -8.13 14.31
N SER A 270 -16.37 -8.05 14.33
CA SER A 270 -15.49 -9.22 14.15
C SER A 270 -14.55 -9.46 15.33
N ASN A 271 -14.76 -10.57 16.05
CA ASN A 271 -13.84 -11.06 17.10
C ASN A 271 -12.43 -11.34 16.55
N PHE A 272 -12.34 -11.93 15.35
CA PHE A 272 -11.07 -12.23 14.69
C PHE A 272 -10.27 -10.97 14.42
N LEU A 273 -10.92 -9.94 13.89
CA LEU A 273 -10.28 -8.65 13.66
C LEU A 273 -9.75 -8.06 14.98
N ARG A 274 -10.55 -8.06 16.05
CA ARG A 274 -10.13 -7.55 17.36
C ARG A 274 -8.89 -8.24 17.90
N ASN A 275 -8.82 -9.58 17.80
CA ASN A 275 -7.66 -10.34 18.26
C ASN A 275 -6.39 -9.96 17.47
N ILE A 276 -6.49 -9.86 16.15
CA ILE A 276 -5.35 -9.48 15.30
C ILE A 276 -4.89 -8.06 15.61
N VAL A 277 -5.84 -7.12 15.77
CA VAL A 277 -5.54 -5.73 16.11
C VAL A 277 -4.90 -5.64 17.49
N LYS A 278 -5.39 -6.40 18.48
CA LYS A 278 -4.80 -6.49 19.82
C LYS A 278 -3.35 -6.94 19.76
N ASP A 279 -3.03 -7.98 18.98
CA ASP A 279 -1.68 -8.51 18.86
C ASP A 279 -0.72 -7.55 18.18
N LYS A 280 -1.20 -6.74 17.22
CA LYS A 280 -0.40 -5.81 16.41
C LYS A 280 -0.56 -4.34 16.80
N ALA A 281 -1.24 -4.07 17.92
CA ALA A 281 -1.60 -2.72 18.34
C ALA A 281 -0.38 -1.79 18.48
N ILE A 282 0.74 -2.33 18.98
CA ILE A 282 2.01 -1.61 19.12
C ILE A 282 2.55 -1.20 17.74
N ASP A 283 2.59 -2.13 16.78
CA ASP A 283 3.14 -1.90 15.45
C ASP A 283 2.32 -0.86 14.67
N PHE A 284 0.99 -0.95 14.74
CA PHE A 284 0.09 0.04 14.15
C PHE A 284 0.29 1.42 14.78
N SER A 285 0.35 1.49 16.11
CA SER A 285 0.52 2.75 16.83
C SER A 285 1.87 3.40 16.54
N LEU A 286 2.96 2.63 16.53
CA LEU A 286 4.29 3.15 16.19
C LEU A 286 4.33 3.69 14.76
N THR A 287 3.69 2.99 13.84
CA THR A 287 3.68 3.33 12.41
C THR A 287 2.91 4.62 12.14
N ILE A 288 1.71 4.76 12.70
CA ILE A 288 0.90 5.97 12.50
C ILE A 288 1.52 7.20 13.18
N LEU A 289 2.08 7.04 14.38
CA LEU A 289 2.72 8.14 15.11
C LEU A 289 4.00 8.61 14.41
N LYS A 290 4.84 7.69 13.92
CA LYS A 290 6.09 8.05 13.25
C LYS A 290 5.88 8.61 11.85
N ASN A 291 4.96 8.04 11.07
CA ASN A 291 4.85 8.35 9.65
C ASN A 291 3.83 9.45 9.36
N GLN A 292 2.75 9.54 10.15
CA GLN A 292 1.65 10.46 9.91
C GLN A 292 1.44 11.48 11.02
N TYR A 293 2.18 11.38 12.14
CA TYR A 293 2.04 12.25 13.32
C TYR A 293 0.60 12.31 13.84
N ASN A 294 -0.18 11.24 13.63
CA ASN A 294 -1.61 11.18 13.95
C ASN A 294 -1.81 10.48 15.30
N ASP A 295 -1.83 11.27 16.37
CA ASP A 295 -2.08 10.81 17.74
C ASP A 295 -3.56 10.51 17.99
N ASP A 296 -4.46 11.24 17.34
CA ASP A 296 -5.91 11.04 17.38
C ASP A 296 -6.31 9.61 16.96
N ALA A 297 -5.71 9.05 15.91
CA ALA A 297 -5.93 7.64 15.52
C ALA A 297 -5.56 6.65 16.64
N VAL A 298 -4.46 6.91 17.36
CA VAL A 298 -4.03 6.07 18.49
C VAL A 298 -4.99 6.23 19.68
N VAL A 299 -5.46 7.45 19.95
CA VAL A 299 -6.48 7.70 20.99
C VAL A 299 -7.78 6.97 20.66
N ARG A 300 -8.25 6.99 19.41
CA ARG A 300 -9.42 6.20 18.98
C ARG A 300 -9.22 4.69 19.16
N LEU A 301 -8.00 4.20 18.91
CA LEU A 301 -7.67 2.79 19.15
C LEU A 301 -7.73 2.45 20.65
N LEU A 302 -7.21 3.33 21.51
CA LEU A 302 -7.31 3.19 22.97
C LEU A 302 -8.77 3.18 23.44
N GLN A 303 -9.61 4.07 22.93
CA GLN A 303 -11.05 4.08 23.22
C GLN A 303 -11.74 2.77 22.81
N SER A 304 -11.37 2.24 21.64
CA SER A 304 -11.88 0.95 21.15
C SER A 304 -11.48 -0.20 22.06
N PHE A 305 -10.25 -0.22 22.57
CA PHE A 305 -9.82 -1.23 23.54
C PHE A 305 -10.54 -1.11 24.89
N LEU A 306 -10.78 0.10 25.38
CA LEU A 306 -11.56 0.29 26.61
C LEU A 306 -13.01 -0.20 26.44
N LYS A 307 -13.65 0.11 25.31
CA LYS A 307 -15.01 -0.34 24.99
C LYS A 307 -15.16 -1.87 25.02
N HIS A 308 -14.12 -2.59 24.62
CA HIS A 308 -14.10 -4.06 24.53
C HIS A 308 -13.34 -4.74 25.68
N ASP A 309 -13.08 -4.03 26.78
CA ASP A 309 -12.35 -4.52 27.97
C ASP A 309 -10.98 -5.15 27.68
N MET A 310 -10.26 -4.63 26.68
CA MET A 310 -8.95 -5.12 26.24
C MET A 310 -7.79 -4.41 26.97
N LYS A 311 -7.79 -4.48 28.30
CA LYS A 311 -6.86 -3.73 29.17
C LYS A 311 -5.38 -3.95 28.86
N ASP A 312 -4.96 -5.18 28.55
CA ASP A 312 -3.56 -5.48 28.21
C ASP A 312 -3.10 -4.74 26.93
N ALA A 313 -3.97 -4.71 25.92
CA ALA A 313 -3.69 -4.07 24.65
C ALA A 313 -3.66 -2.55 24.82
N TYR A 314 -4.63 -2.03 25.59
CA TYR A 314 -4.71 -0.64 25.98
C TYR A 314 -3.42 -0.17 26.66
N LEU A 315 -2.94 -0.89 27.69
CA LEU A 315 -1.73 -0.52 28.42
C LEU A 315 -0.51 -0.45 27.50
N LYS A 316 -0.34 -1.45 26.62
CA LYS A 316 0.76 -1.49 25.65
C LYS A 316 0.75 -0.29 24.70
N VAL A 317 -0.42 0.05 24.15
CA VAL A 317 -0.55 1.22 23.26
C VAL A 317 -0.38 2.53 24.02
N LEU A 318 -0.87 2.62 25.25
CA LEU A 318 -0.72 3.80 26.08
C LEU A 318 0.75 4.10 26.38
N GLN A 319 1.54 3.06 26.68
CA GLN A 319 2.99 3.20 26.87
C GLN A 319 3.69 3.70 25.60
N VAL A 320 3.25 3.27 24.41
CA VAL A 320 3.78 3.75 23.13
C VAL A 320 3.44 5.22 22.92
N LEU A 321 2.17 5.60 23.14
CA LEU A 321 1.71 6.99 23.01
C LEU A 321 2.44 7.91 24.00
N PHE A 322 2.58 7.49 25.26
CA PHE A 322 3.30 8.25 26.28
C PHE A 322 4.77 8.44 25.91
N SER A 323 5.45 7.38 25.46
CA SER A 323 6.85 7.47 24.98
C SER A 323 7.00 8.42 23.80
N TYR A 324 6.03 8.44 22.90
CA TYR A 324 6.00 9.35 21.76
C TYR A 324 5.82 10.81 22.21
N LYS A 325 4.86 11.08 23.12
CA LYS A 325 4.62 12.41 23.67
C LYS A 325 5.81 12.95 24.45
N LEU A 326 6.49 12.10 25.22
CA LEU A 326 7.75 12.42 25.88
C LEU A 326 8.83 12.83 24.87
N LYS A 327 8.99 12.07 23.79
CA LYS A 327 9.97 12.38 22.72
C LYS A 327 9.68 13.72 22.04
N MET A 328 8.40 14.09 21.93
CA MET A 328 7.98 15.38 21.37
C MET A 328 8.01 16.53 22.38
N ASN A 329 8.44 16.30 23.62
CA ASN A 329 8.39 17.25 24.73
C ASN A 329 6.97 17.82 24.99
N ASP A 330 5.93 17.05 24.69
CA ASP A 330 4.54 17.43 24.93
C ASP A 330 4.16 17.16 26.40
N ILE A 331 4.53 18.08 27.28
CA ILE A 331 4.25 17.99 28.72
C ILE A 331 2.75 17.91 28.98
N ARG A 332 1.94 18.68 28.25
CA ARG A 332 0.49 18.69 28.43
C ARG A 332 -0.11 17.33 28.10
N GLY A 333 0.24 16.75 26.95
CA GLY A 333 -0.22 15.41 26.57
C GLY A 333 0.21 14.34 27.56
N CYS A 334 1.43 14.42 28.10
CA CYS A 334 1.88 13.50 29.16
C CYS A 334 1.06 13.65 30.45
N THR A 335 0.74 14.88 30.88
CA THR A 335 -0.09 15.13 32.06
C THR A 335 -1.51 14.60 31.88
N GLU A 336 -2.11 14.79 30.69
CA GLU A 336 -3.45 14.28 30.38
C GLU A 336 -3.48 12.75 30.40
N ILE A 337 -2.45 12.09 29.86
CA ILE A 337 -2.30 10.62 29.95
C ILE A 337 -2.20 10.16 31.41
N LEU A 338 -1.41 10.82 32.24
CA LEU A 338 -1.27 10.45 33.66
C LEU A 338 -2.58 10.61 34.44
N ARG A 339 -3.33 11.70 34.20
CA ARG A 339 -4.68 11.87 34.78
C ARG A 339 -5.64 10.77 34.35
N ASN A 340 -5.57 10.35 33.09
CA ASN A 340 -6.39 9.25 32.58
C ASN A 340 -6.00 7.91 33.23
N CYS A 341 -4.70 7.66 33.40
CA CYS A 341 -4.18 6.50 34.13
C CYS A 341 -4.71 6.44 35.56
N GLU A 342 -4.66 7.57 36.28
CA GLU A 342 -5.19 7.69 37.64
C GLU A 342 -6.70 7.41 37.70
N ALA A 343 -7.47 8.00 36.78
CA ALA A 343 -8.91 7.78 36.70
C ALA A 343 -9.30 6.31 36.39
N LEU A 344 -8.47 5.60 35.62
CA LEU A 344 -8.69 4.20 35.24
C LEU A 344 -8.04 3.20 36.21
N GLY A 345 -7.29 3.67 37.23
CA GLY A 345 -6.55 2.81 38.15
C GLY A 345 -5.42 2.03 37.47
N ILE A 346 -4.79 2.60 36.45
CA ILE A 346 -3.73 1.97 35.66
C ILE A 346 -2.39 2.62 36.01
N GLU A 347 -1.37 1.81 36.26
CA GLU A 347 -0.02 2.32 36.51
C GLU A 347 0.86 2.24 35.27
N LEU A 348 1.58 3.33 34.97
CA LEU A 348 2.62 3.34 33.94
C LEU A 348 3.95 2.78 34.50
N PRO A 349 4.80 2.18 33.66
CA PRO A 349 6.12 1.72 34.09
C PRO A 349 6.95 2.84 34.72
N SER A 350 7.66 2.52 35.81
CA SER A 350 8.48 3.47 36.59
C SER A 350 9.56 4.19 35.76
N ASP A 351 10.12 3.53 34.74
CA ASP A 351 11.06 4.15 33.79
C ASP A 351 10.44 5.32 33.01
N GLN A 352 9.18 5.18 32.57
CA GLN A 352 8.46 6.24 31.87
C GLN A 352 8.10 7.40 32.80
N GLN A 353 7.67 7.09 34.03
CA GLN A 353 7.43 8.10 35.06
C GLN A 353 8.71 8.88 35.39
N GLY A 354 9.84 8.19 35.53
CA GLY A 354 11.16 8.82 35.75
C GLY A 354 11.59 9.73 34.61
N LYS A 355 11.34 9.34 33.34
CA LYS A 355 11.61 10.19 32.16
C LYS A 355 10.72 11.44 32.13
N TYR A 356 9.46 11.32 32.51
CA TYR A 356 8.55 12.47 32.62
C TYR A 356 9.00 13.43 33.73
N ILE A 357 9.41 12.93 34.90
CA ILE A 357 9.95 13.75 35.98
C ILE A 357 11.22 14.49 35.53
N ARG A 358 12.13 13.83 34.81
CA ARG A 358 13.30 14.49 34.21
C ARG A 358 12.89 15.59 33.22
N LEU A 359 11.91 15.34 32.36
CA LEU A 359 11.39 16.35 31.44
C LEU A 359 10.84 17.59 32.18
N LEU A 360 10.16 17.40 33.31
CA LEU A 360 9.66 18.49 34.15
C LEU A 360 10.77 19.27 34.86
N ILE A 361 11.87 18.61 35.24
CA ILE A 361 13.02 19.22 35.93
C ILE A 361 13.91 19.96 34.94
N ASP A 362 14.19 19.35 33.78
CA ASP A 362 15.10 19.89 32.75
C ASP A 362 14.43 20.97 31.88
N GLY A 363 13.10 20.95 31.76
CA GLY A 363 12.30 21.87 30.96
C GLY A 363 11.62 22.97 31.77
N LYS A 364 12.21 24.18 31.80
CA LYS A 364 11.54 25.41 32.26
C LYS A 364 10.19 25.57 31.56
N TYR A 365 9.11 25.52 32.32
CA TYR A 365 7.75 25.78 31.86
C TYR A 365 7.64 27.22 31.30
N THR A 366 7.67 27.39 29.98
CA THR A 366 7.08 28.57 29.33
C THR A 366 5.63 28.23 29.03
N GLY A 367 4.71 28.77 29.83
CA GLY A 367 3.27 28.62 29.61
C GLY A 367 2.84 29.12 28.21
N PRO A 368 1.57 28.93 27.83
CA PRO A 368 1.14 29.20 26.46
C PRO A 368 1.38 30.67 26.06
N PRO A 369 1.76 30.99 24.80
CA PRO A 369 1.63 32.34 24.31
C PRO A 369 0.14 32.72 24.36
N LYS A 370 -0.17 33.86 25.00
CA LYS A 370 -1.51 34.45 24.96
C LYS A 370 -1.95 34.53 23.49
N PRO A 371 -3.20 34.13 23.15
CA PRO A 371 -3.69 34.28 21.79
C PRO A 371 -3.69 35.77 21.43
N THR A 372 -2.79 36.16 20.54
CA THR A 372 -2.83 37.45 19.85
C THR A 372 -4.00 37.41 18.86
N ASN A 373 -5.10 38.04 19.27
CA ASN A 373 -6.18 38.53 18.40
C ASN A 373 -6.75 37.56 17.35
N PHE A 374 -7.53 36.56 17.78
CA PHE A 374 -8.63 36.06 16.94
C PHE A 374 -9.87 36.93 17.21
N LYS A 375 -10.04 37.98 16.40
CA LYS A 375 -11.33 38.69 16.30
C LYS A 375 -12.28 37.81 15.49
N LEU A 376 -13.21 37.14 16.16
CA LEU A 376 -14.45 36.69 15.52
C LEU A 376 -15.27 37.95 15.21
N LYS A 377 -15.49 38.24 13.93
CA LYS A 377 -16.62 39.07 13.50
C LYS A 377 -17.81 38.12 13.34
N PHE A 378 -18.88 38.45 14.06
CA PHE A 378 -20.22 37.88 13.86
C PHE A 378 -20.75 38.24 12.47
#